data_AF-A0A183AGH1-F1
#
_entry.id   AF-A0A183AGH1-F1
#
_cell.length_a   1.000
_cell.length_b   1.000
_cell.length_c   1.000
_cell.angle_alpha   90.00
_cell.angle_beta   90.00
_cell.angle_gamma   90.00
#
_symmetry.space_group_name_H-M   'P 1'
#
loop_
_entity.id
_entity.type
_entity.pdbx_description
1 polymer ?
#
loop_
_entity_poly.entity_id
_entity_poly.type
_entity_poly.pdbx_seq_one_letter_code
_entity_poly.pdbx_strand_id
1 'polypeptide(L)'
;LKVLSDLLQVSEGEVIRQDKISDAQVAFAKMDGRELNFRHIPPLLREGPCKKIPRRSSHKRNLDRHLFLFSGYLVITEGANAMGRYQVKSELLLAGMSVSGNPAYLAI
;
A
#
# COMPACT_ATOMS: atom_id res chain seq x y z
N LEU A 1 32.53 15.03 -17.16
CA LEU A 1 31.21 15.46 -16.64
C LEU A 1 30.15 14.36 -16.75
N LYS A 2 29.96 13.71 -17.91
CA LYS A 2 28.96 12.63 -18.12
C LYS A 2 29.05 11.46 -17.11
N VAL A 3 30.26 10.99 -16.81
CA VAL A 3 30.48 9.89 -15.84
C VAL A 3 30.02 10.26 -14.43
N LEU A 4 30.21 11.51 -14.01
CA LEU A 4 29.77 12.00 -12.69
C LEU A 4 28.25 12.15 -12.63
N SER A 5 27.61 12.64 -13.70
CA SER A 5 26.14 12.70 -13.76
C SER A 5 25.51 11.32 -13.75
N ASP A 6 26.09 10.35 -14.46
CA ASP A 6 25.60 8.98 -14.50
C ASP A 6 25.74 8.31 -13.12
N LEU A 7 26.87 8.51 -12.43
CA LEU A 7 27.09 8.03 -11.05
C LEU A 7 26.12 8.65 -10.04
N LEU A 8 25.87 9.96 -10.14
CA LEU A 8 24.92 10.65 -9.28
C LEU A 8 23.50 10.11 -9.48
N GLN A 9 23.08 9.91 -10.73
CA GLN A 9 21.75 9.37 -11.04
C GLN A 9 21.56 7.94 -10.52
N VAL A 10 22.59 7.09 -10.60
CA VAL A 10 22.56 5.74 -10.04
C VAL A 10 22.46 5.78 -8.51
N SER A 11 23.25 6.66 -7.87
CA SER A 11 23.26 6.84 -6.41
C SER A 11 21.90 7.34 -5.90
N GLU A 12 21.32 8.36 -6.54
CA GLU A 12 19.98 8.86 -6.21
C GLU A 12 18.93 7.76 -6.37
N GLY A 13 19.01 6.97 -7.45
CA GLY A 13 18.15 5.83 -7.66
C GLY A 13 18.30 4.73 -6.60
N GLU A 14 19.48 4.57 -6.01
CA GLU A 14 19.75 3.66 -4.91
C GLU A 14 19.15 4.12 -3.59
N VAL A 15 19.35 5.39 -3.24
CA VAL A 15 18.80 5.99 -2.02
C VAL A 15 17.27 5.91 -2.03
N ILE A 16 16.64 6.30 -3.15
CA ILE A 16 15.17 6.22 -3.30
C ILE A 16 14.66 4.77 -3.15
N ARG A 17 15.41 3.79 -3.64
CA ARG A 17 15.05 2.38 -3.48
C ARG A 17 15.16 1.93 -2.03
N GLN A 18 16.19 2.35 -1.31
CA GLN A 18 16.38 2.03 0.10
C GLN A 18 15.29 2.66 0.97
N ASP A 19 14.95 3.92 0.73
CA ASP A 19 13.87 4.61 1.46
C ASP A 19 12.54 3.89 1.30
N LYS A 20 12.20 3.49 0.07
CA LYS A 20 10.97 2.72 -0.21
C LYS A 20 10.93 1.35 0.47
N ILE A 21 12.09 0.72 0.68
CA ILE A 21 12.19 -0.55 1.42
C ILE A 21 12.00 -0.29 2.92
N SER A 22 12.61 0.77 3.44
CA SER A 22 12.46 1.19 4.85
C SER A 22 10.99 1.51 5.17
N ASP A 23 10.34 2.31 4.32
CA ASP A 23 8.92 2.64 4.45
C ASP A 23 8.04 1.39 4.42
N ALA A 24 8.37 0.45 3.53
CA ALA A 24 7.66 -0.82 3.46
C ALA A 24 7.83 -1.67 4.72
N GLN A 25 9.03 -1.70 5.31
CA GLN A 25 9.29 -2.38 6.59
C GLN A 25 8.50 -1.73 7.74
N VAL A 26 8.47 -0.40 7.79
CA VAL A 26 7.71 0.36 8.79
C VAL A 26 6.21 0.08 8.66
N ALA A 27 5.65 0.14 7.44
CA ALA A 27 4.26 -0.24 7.20
C ALA A 27 4.00 -1.70 7.60
N PHE A 28 4.94 -2.60 7.29
CA PHE A 28 4.87 -4.01 7.66
C PHE A 28 4.79 -4.22 9.17
N ALA A 29 5.53 -3.46 9.97
CA ALA A 29 5.55 -3.60 11.43
C ALA A 29 4.23 -3.16 12.09
N LYS A 30 3.48 -2.25 11.45
CA LYS A 30 2.18 -1.77 11.95
C LYS A 30 1.04 -2.77 11.70
N MET A 31 1.21 -3.76 10.82
CA MET A 31 0.13 -4.66 10.38
C MET A 31 0.13 -6.00 11.13
N ASP A 32 -1.05 -6.39 11.63
CA ASP A 32 -1.30 -7.63 12.36
C ASP A 32 -2.17 -8.60 11.58
N GLY A 33 -1.85 -9.90 11.68
CA GLY A 33 -2.67 -10.97 11.10
C GLY A 33 -2.57 -11.12 9.57
N ARG A 34 -1.38 -10.89 9.01
CA ARG A 34 -1.10 -11.20 7.60
C ARG A 34 -1.00 -12.71 7.37
N GLU A 35 -1.41 -13.13 6.18
CA GLU A 35 -1.35 -14.52 5.73
C GLU A 35 -0.32 -14.70 4.61
N LEU A 36 -0.07 -13.67 3.79
CA LEU A 36 0.88 -13.74 2.70
C LEU A 36 2.33 -13.70 3.22
N ASN A 37 3.03 -14.81 3.01
CA ASN A 37 4.45 -14.96 3.33
C ASN A 37 5.29 -14.64 2.09
N PHE A 38 5.79 -13.40 2.01
CA PHE A 38 6.73 -13.01 0.97
C PHE A 38 8.17 -13.27 1.39
N ARG A 39 8.99 -13.79 0.48
CA ARG A 39 10.44 -13.90 0.71
C ARG A 39 11.12 -12.53 0.86
N HIS A 40 10.59 -11.51 0.18
CA HIS A 40 11.07 -10.13 0.21
C HIS A 40 9.87 -9.19 0.35
N ILE A 41 10.01 -8.15 1.17
CA ILE A 41 8.99 -7.10 1.33
C ILE A 41 9.02 -6.23 0.08
N PRO A 42 7.94 -6.18 -0.73
CA PRO A 42 7.92 -5.29 -1.89
C PRO A 42 7.82 -3.82 -1.45
N PRO A 43 8.26 -2.88 -2.29
CA PRO A 43 8.15 -1.45 -2.02
C PRO A 43 6.72 -1.01 -1.73
N LEU A 44 6.57 -0.17 -0.70
CA LEU A 44 5.33 0.55 -0.42
C LEU A 44 5.18 1.69 -1.44
N LEU A 45 4.02 1.77 -2.07
CA LEU A 45 3.70 2.83 -3.02
C LEU A 45 2.87 3.93 -2.36
N ARG A 46 1.90 3.55 -1.51
CA ARG A 46 1.04 4.49 -0.79
C ARG A 46 0.33 3.81 0.38
N GLU A 47 0.09 4.54 1.44
CA GLU A 47 -0.85 4.15 2.50
C GLU A 47 -1.86 5.27 2.78
N GLY A 48 -3.02 4.93 3.35
CA GLY A 48 -3.99 5.94 3.75
C GLY A 48 -5.38 5.40 4.12
N PRO A 49 -6.21 6.23 4.79
CA PRO A 49 -7.58 5.89 5.12
C PRO A 49 -8.46 5.82 3.87
N CYS A 50 -9.43 4.90 3.85
CA CYS A 50 -10.43 4.80 2.80
C CYS A 50 -11.79 4.33 3.34
N LYS A 51 -12.85 4.59 2.58
CA LYS A 51 -14.19 4.04 2.82
C LYS A 51 -14.43 2.88 1.86
N LYS A 52 -14.56 1.67 2.38
CA LYS A 52 -14.91 0.48 1.60
C LYS A 52 -16.42 0.30 1.57
N ILE A 53 -16.98 0.20 0.36
CA ILE A 53 -18.38 -0.15 0.13
C ILE A 53 -18.46 -1.67 -0.09
N PRO A 54 -19.08 -2.45 0.81
CA PRO A 54 -19.17 -3.89 0.63
C PRO A 54 -20.08 -4.26 -0.55
N ARG A 55 -19.60 -5.13 -1.45
CA ARG A 55 -20.36 -5.59 -2.63
C ARG A 55 -21.73 -6.18 -2.27
N ARG A 56 -21.81 -6.90 -1.15
CA ARG A 56 -23.03 -7.50 -0.62
C ARG A 56 -23.20 -7.07 0.83
N SER A 57 -23.75 -5.88 1.06
CA SER A 57 -24.23 -5.51 2.39
C SER A 57 -25.73 -5.25 2.33
N SER A 58 -26.48 -5.93 3.20
CA SER A 58 -27.91 -5.69 3.41
C SER A 58 -28.19 -4.27 3.92
N HIS A 59 -27.20 -3.63 4.55
CA HIS A 59 -27.35 -2.33 5.22
C HIS A 59 -26.52 -1.19 4.60
N LYS A 60 -25.84 -1.40 3.45
CA LYS A 60 -25.03 -0.39 2.71
C LYS A 60 -24.12 0.51 3.57
N ARG A 61 -23.66 0.06 4.74
CA ARG A 61 -22.78 0.87 5.59
C ARG A 61 -21.37 0.88 5.02
N ASN A 62 -20.83 2.08 4.81
CA ASN A 62 -19.45 2.28 4.45
C ASN A 62 -18.55 1.84 5.61
N LEU A 63 -17.54 1.05 5.31
CA LEU A 63 -16.58 0.56 6.28
C LEU A 63 -15.34 1.45 6.26
N ASP A 64 -14.93 1.94 7.43
CA ASP A 64 -13.65 2.61 7.59
C ASP A 64 -12.50 1.62 7.50
N ARG A 65 -11.57 1.88 6.59
CA ARG A 65 -10.41 1.01 6.35
C ARG A 65 -9.16 1.85 6.23
N HIS A 66 -8.01 1.21 6.43
CA HIS A 66 -6.73 1.75 6.00
C HIS A 66 -6.17 0.81 4.93
N LEU A 67 -5.61 1.40 3.87
CA LEU A 67 -5.05 0.67 2.75
C LEU A 67 -3.54 0.81 2.77
N PHE A 68 -2.85 -0.29 2.48
CA PHE A 68 -1.41 -0.29 2.19
C PHE A 68 -1.22 -0.87 0.80
N LEU A 69 -0.82 -0.03 -0.15
CA LEU A 69 -0.58 -0.41 -1.54
C LEU A 69 0.91 -0.69 -1.73
N PHE A 70 1.25 -1.94 -1.98
CA PHE A 70 2.59 -2.37 -2.35
C PHE A 70 2.69 -2.61 -3.86
N SER A 71 3.90 -2.73 -4.40
CA SER A 71 4.15 -2.85 -5.84
C SER A 71 3.59 -4.12 -6.53
N GLY A 72 2.86 -4.98 -5.81
CA GLY A 72 2.24 -6.19 -6.38
C GLY A 72 0.98 -6.68 -5.65
N TYR A 73 0.63 -6.10 -4.51
CA TYR A 73 -0.57 -6.46 -3.77
C TYR A 73 -1.07 -5.28 -2.91
N LEU A 74 -2.33 -5.34 -2.53
CA LEU A 74 -3.03 -4.38 -1.70
C LEU A 74 -3.44 -5.06 -0.39
N VAL A 75 -3.08 -4.45 0.74
CA VAL A 75 -3.57 -4.87 2.06
C VAL A 75 -4.70 -3.93 2.47
N ILE A 76 -5.81 -4.52 2.89
CA ILE A 76 -6.96 -3.82 3.47
C ILE A 76 -7.04 -4.18 4.95
N THR A 77 -7.02 -3.16 5.80
CA THR A 77 -7.08 -3.32 7.25
C THR A 77 -8.28 -2.59 7.84
N GLU A 78 -8.59 -2.86 9.11
CA GLU A 78 -9.39 -1.94 9.92
C GLU A 78 -8.66 -0.60 10.11
N GLY A 79 -9.35 0.39 10.70
CA GLY A 79 -8.69 1.58 11.23
C GLY A 79 -7.65 1.22 12.29
N ALA A 80 -6.69 2.13 12.52
CA ALA A 80 -5.65 1.93 13.52
C ALA A 80 -6.29 1.79 14.92
N ASN A 81 -5.80 0.83 15.71
CA ASN A 81 -6.16 0.72 17.12
C ASN A 81 -5.46 1.81 17.96
N ALA A 82 -5.72 1.82 19.28
CA ALA A 82 -5.12 2.80 20.20
C ALA A 82 -3.58 2.76 20.25
N MET A 83 -2.95 1.66 19.79
CA MET A 83 -1.50 1.51 19.69
C MET A 83 -0.95 1.85 18.30
N GLY A 84 -1.79 2.35 17.38
CA GLY A 84 -1.38 2.64 16.01
C GLY A 84 -1.19 1.40 15.13
N ARG A 85 -1.68 0.23 15.54
CA ARG A 85 -1.58 -1.02 14.78
C ARG A 85 -2.85 -1.31 13.99
N TYR A 86 -2.70 -1.99 12.86
CA TYR A 86 -3.75 -2.24 11.88
C TYR A 86 -4.04 -3.74 11.77
N GLN A 87 -5.28 -4.13 12.07
CA GLN A 87 -5.71 -5.51 11.88
C GLN A 87 -6.03 -5.77 10.40
N VAL A 88 -5.31 -6.71 9.79
CA VAL A 88 -5.54 -7.11 8.40
C VAL A 88 -6.90 -7.81 8.26
N LYS A 89 -7.62 -7.44 7.19
CA LYS A 89 -8.91 -8.04 6.81
C LYS A 89 -8.87 -8.75 5.47
N SER A 90 -8.01 -8.31 4.57
CA SER A 90 -7.78 -9.00 3.30
C SER A 90 -6.49 -8.53 2.65
N GLU A 91 -5.84 -9.45 1.96
CA GLU A 91 -4.69 -9.19 1.10
C GLU A 91 -5.05 -9.59 -0.34
N LEU A 92 -4.78 -8.72 -1.30
CA LEU A 92 -5.21 -8.87 -2.69
C LEU A 92 -4.03 -8.72 -3.63
N LEU A 93 -3.74 -9.72 -4.47
CA LEU A 93 -2.77 -9.55 -5.55
C LEU A 93 -3.31 -8.57 -6.58
N LEU A 94 -2.48 -7.62 -7.01
CA LEU A 94 -2.87 -6.62 -8.02
C LEU A 94 -2.98 -7.23 -9.43
N ALA A 95 -2.30 -8.35 -9.67
CA ALA A 95 -2.37 -9.06 -10.95
C ALA A 95 -3.83 -9.43 -11.28
N GLY A 96 -4.34 -8.91 -12.39
CA GLY A 96 -5.72 -9.13 -12.83
C GLY A 96 -6.77 -8.22 -12.20
N MET A 97 -6.38 -7.26 -11.35
CA MET A 97 -7.30 -6.24 -10.85
C MET A 97 -7.53 -5.15 -11.91
N SER A 98 -8.80 -4.79 -12.13
CA SER A 98 -9.18 -3.63 -12.93
C SER A 98 -9.62 -2.48 -12.04
N VAL A 99 -9.05 -1.28 -12.25
CA VAL A 99 -9.53 -0.06 -11.60
C VAL A 99 -10.58 0.59 -12.50
N SER A 100 -11.83 0.60 -12.06
CA SER A 100 -12.91 1.34 -12.72
C SER A 100 -13.22 2.60 -11.89
N GLY A 101 -12.84 3.77 -12.39
CA GLY A 101 -13.20 5.06 -11.82
C GLY A 101 -14.18 5.79 -12.74
N ASN A 102 -15.10 6.56 -12.16
CA ASN A 102 -15.82 7.57 -12.94
C ASN A 102 -14.85 8.75 -13.16
N PRO A 103 -14.51 9.11 -14.41
CA PRO A 103 -13.55 10.18 -14.71
C PRO A 103 -13.93 11.55 -14.11
N ALA A 104 -15.20 11.75 -13.73
CA ALA A 104 -15.65 12.97 -13.03
C ALA A 104 -15.03 13.18 -11.63
N TYR A 105 -14.35 12.17 -11.05
CA TYR A 105 -13.74 12.24 -9.71
C TYR A 105 -12.20 12.14 -9.72
N LEU A 106 -11.57 12.15 -10.90
CA LEU A 106 -10.11 12.20 -11.06
C LEU A 106 -9.64 13.66 -11.11
N ALA A 107 -9.77 14.36 -9.99
CA ALA A 107 -9.10 15.64 -9.75
C ALA A 107 -8.40 15.56 -8.40
N ILE A 108 -7.21 14.96 -8.40
CA ILE A 108 -6.16 15.11 -7.38
C ILE A 108 -4.83 15.15 -8.12
#